data_AF-A0A6A4CDI1-F1
#
_entry.id   AF-A0A6A4CDI1-F1
#
_cell.length_a   1.000
_cell.length_b   1.000
_cell.length_c   1.000
_cell.angle_alpha   90.00
_cell.angle_beta   90.00
_cell.angle_gamma   90.00
#
_symmetry.space_group_name_H-M   'P 1'
#
loop_
_entity.id
_entity.type
_entity.pdbx_description
1 polymer ?
#
loop_
_entity_poly.entity_id
_entity_poly.type
_entity_poly.pdbx_seq_one_letter_code
_entity_poly.pdbx_strand_id
1 'polypeptide(L)'
;MTQREGLPPCCHALTPGLKRAAKTKFASELAKFGVSTKADGVQRLASDLSAARAALQLEGDAPAPSAVFQSPDDISSYTQKLATYLSLVKGFTESRQSEADADAALQASVPVTDAPVGAALRQPLVEGKPEADGALGDAHGGAASARDCSGCLNFCRWQDAITGQTVYATSARQEYAHVLLAAGIFMMTDARDKVDAILSERLSELDETQLKLAYQLLLHAAGVLDACLESMNVAPCSIGADFADLGAKAEANADNQGSANDVGAVPDDDMMAKWREEQRQIQQVTLQKVAPDSTATPNGSSAESPASDAAEDLAMLKRIPDLADGRFPQLLAWIALAEAQELVVLRGVTREVVDFTLMAKLSVDISVRYKECQTIASRLLPYSTSTTAERIRLYCAYKEPYYQAISTYFQGAACMLKEDARNCVQAVANFTKAAALFEGVVSLEKSYESKMAADKEEKQRVALLAAVFLRSQQIISRDLDIVSHRNDSVYYEPIPAPEVACNALSLVKPATFPTVTTSDLWRDGEPYAFYHITKSFYLLLVIFVLDARVHSVLEIQLHARRQEPWGVSVAVQSEHDDLKATGTTLPPPTHTTPQPSSGHRPHCGRQWSRATRHPA
;
A
#
# COMPACT_ATOMS: atom_id res chain seq x y z
N MET A 1 23.68 24.50 31.63
CA MET A 1 22.76 23.38 31.98
C MET A 1 23.04 22.26 30.98
N THR A 2 22.99 21.00 31.40
CA THR A 2 22.92 19.88 30.43
C THR A 2 21.54 19.90 29.76
N GLN A 3 21.48 19.74 28.44
CA GLN A 3 20.19 19.59 27.74
C GLN A 3 19.44 18.38 28.32
N ARG A 4 18.17 18.56 28.63
CA ARG A 4 17.29 17.47 29.06
C ARG A 4 16.96 16.63 27.83
N GLU A 5 17.28 15.34 27.87
CA GLU A 5 16.86 14.40 26.85
C GLU A 5 15.32 14.31 26.84
N GLY A 6 14.71 14.84 25.77
CA GLY A 6 13.27 14.74 25.50
C GLY A 6 12.87 13.32 25.12
N LEU A 7 11.59 12.98 25.30
CA LEU A 7 11.06 11.67 24.94
C LEU A 7 11.00 11.52 23.42
N PRO A 8 11.68 10.52 22.82
CA PRO A 8 11.52 10.21 21.41
C PRO A 8 10.22 9.44 21.16
N PRO A 9 9.48 9.75 20.08
CA PRO A 9 8.39 8.90 19.61
C PRO A 9 8.93 7.55 19.11
N CYS A 10 8.17 6.47 19.29
CA CYS A 10 8.50 5.12 18.82
C CYS A 10 8.33 4.98 17.30
N CYS A 11 9.27 5.59 16.55
CA CYS A 11 9.32 5.57 15.09
C CYS A 11 9.63 4.19 14.48
N HIS A 12 9.61 3.11 15.27
CA HIS A 12 9.76 1.75 14.76
C HIS A 12 8.70 1.49 13.70
N ALA A 13 9.13 1.40 12.44
CA ALA A 13 8.24 1.36 11.29
C ALA A 13 7.78 -0.07 10.96
N LEU A 14 6.61 -0.18 10.33
CA LEU A 14 6.01 -1.43 9.92
C LEU A 14 6.81 -2.11 8.79
N THR A 15 6.78 -3.44 8.76
CA THR A 15 7.06 -4.21 7.54
C THR A 15 5.74 -4.62 6.89
N PRO A 16 5.31 -4.00 5.77
CA PRO A 16 3.98 -4.19 5.19
C PRO A 16 3.65 -5.61 4.73
N GLY A 17 4.68 -6.43 4.47
CA GLY A 17 4.58 -7.69 3.73
C GLY A 17 5.40 -7.59 2.44
N LEU A 18 5.43 -8.67 1.65
CA LEU A 18 6.23 -8.71 0.41
C LEU A 18 5.31 -8.90 -0.80
N LYS A 19 5.27 -7.89 -1.68
CA LYS A 19 4.60 -7.94 -2.97
C LYS A 19 5.64 -7.86 -4.08
N ARG A 20 5.96 -8.99 -4.70
CA ARG A 20 6.99 -9.09 -5.75
C ARG A 20 6.42 -9.71 -7.02
N ALA A 21 6.95 -9.27 -8.17
CA ALA A 21 6.68 -9.86 -9.46
C ALA A 21 7.58 -11.08 -9.70
N ALA A 22 7.04 -12.11 -10.37
CA ALA A 22 7.87 -13.11 -11.02
C ALA A 22 8.47 -12.52 -12.31
N LYS A 23 9.69 -12.94 -12.65
CA LYS A 23 10.38 -12.47 -13.86
C LYS A 23 9.58 -12.79 -15.13
N THR A 24 9.14 -11.75 -15.82
CA THR A 24 8.15 -11.85 -16.90
C THR A 24 8.80 -11.85 -18.29
N LYS A 25 8.24 -12.63 -19.23
CA LYS A 25 8.78 -12.82 -20.60
C LYS A 25 7.88 -12.19 -21.68
N PHE A 26 7.69 -10.87 -21.65
CA PHE A 26 6.76 -10.16 -22.54
C PHE A 26 6.91 -10.55 -24.01
N ALA A 27 8.13 -10.67 -24.54
CA ALA A 27 8.35 -10.99 -25.96
C ALA A 27 7.74 -12.35 -26.38
N SER A 28 7.97 -13.41 -25.60
CA SER A 28 7.43 -14.75 -25.93
C SER A 28 5.96 -14.92 -25.61
N GLU A 29 5.40 -14.07 -24.74
CA GLU A 29 4.00 -14.14 -24.34
C GLU A 29 3.10 -13.25 -25.22
N LEU A 30 3.46 -11.99 -25.45
CA LEU A 30 2.70 -11.07 -26.32
C LEU A 30 2.72 -11.49 -27.79
N ALA A 31 3.78 -12.15 -28.25
CA ALA A 31 3.85 -12.74 -29.59
C ALA A 31 2.77 -13.83 -29.86
N LYS A 32 2.14 -14.38 -28.80
CA LYS A 32 0.99 -15.31 -28.94
C LYS A 32 -0.30 -14.60 -29.35
N PHE A 33 -0.39 -13.31 -29.07
CA PHE A 33 -1.56 -12.48 -29.33
C PHE A 33 -1.39 -11.59 -30.56
N GLY A 34 -0.15 -11.24 -30.94
CA GLY A 34 0.13 -10.36 -32.09
C GLY A 34 -0.22 -10.96 -33.46
N VAL A 35 -0.81 -10.17 -34.36
CA VAL A 35 -0.89 -10.50 -35.80
C VAL A 35 0.51 -10.36 -36.42
N SER A 36 0.89 -11.33 -37.26
CA SER A 36 2.19 -11.39 -37.93
C SER A 36 2.55 -10.14 -38.75
N THR A 37 1.56 -9.41 -39.26
CA THR A 37 1.75 -8.16 -40.03
C THR A 37 2.21 -6.96 -39.19
N LYS A 38 2.18 -7.06 -37.85
CA LYS A 38 2.70 -6.03 -36.92
C LYS A 38 3.67 -6.60 -35.88
N ALA A 39 4.37 -7.69 -36.21
CA ALA A 39 5.29 -8.37 -35.30
C ALA A 39 6.35 -7.42 -34.70
N ASP A 40 6.89 -6.50 -35.50
CA ASP A 40 7.88 -5.53 -35.03
C ASP A 40 7.33 -4.56 -33.98
N GLY A 41 6.10 -4.07 -34.17
CA GLY A 41 5.43 -3.19 -33.19
C GLY A 41 5.17 -3.90 -31.86
N VAL A 42 4.70 -5.15 -31.91
CA VAL A 42 4.51 -6.00 -30.71
C VAL A 42 5.84 -6.31 -30.04
N GLN A 43 6.91 -6.54 -30.80
CA GLN A 43 8.25 -6.81 -30.27
C GLN A 43 8.89 -5.56 -29.63
N ARG A 44 8.67 -4.35 -30.17
CA ARG A 44 9.07 -3.09 -29.53
C ARG A 44 8.33 -2.88 -28.21
N LEU A 45 7.00 -2.94 -28.22
CA LEU A 45 6.18 -2.84 -27.00
C LEU A 45 6.60 -3.87 -25.93
N ALA A 46 6.88 -5.12 -26.34
CA ALA A 46 7.36 -6.15 -25.43
C ALA A 46 8.77 -5.88 -24.87
N SER A 47 9.67 -5.27 -25.66
CA SER A 47 10.98 -4.79 -25.20
C SER A 47 10.81 -3.69 -24.15
N ASP A 48 9.98 -2.69 -24.44
CA ASP A 48 9.83 -1.50 -23.60
C ASP A 48 9.10 -1.83 -22.29
N LEU A 49 8.08 -2.71 -22.33
CA LEU A 49 7.47 -3.30 -21.13
C LEU A 49 8.49 -4.07 -20.28
N SER A 50 9.39 -4.82 -20.91
CA SER A 50 10.44 -5.57 -20.19
C SER A 50 11.44 -4.62 -19.51
N ALA A 51 11.90 -3.59 -20.23
CA ALA A 51 12.85 -2.60 -19.73
C ALA A 51 12.26 -1.75 -18.60
N ALA A 52 11.05 -1.23 -18.81
CA ALA A 52 10.36 -0.40 -17.82
C ALA A 52 9.98 -1.19 -16.56
N ARG A 53 9.49 -2.44 -16.66
CA ARG A 53 9.22 -3.29 -15.49
C ARG A 53 10.50 -3.59 -14.70
N ALA A 54 11.60 -3.92 -15.38
CA ALA A 54 12.88 -4.19 -14.74
C ALA A 54 13.44 -2.96 -14.01
N ALA A 55 13.23 -1.75 -14.55
CA ALA A 55 13.63 -0.50 -13.92
C ALA A 55 12.93 -0.19 -12.58
N LEU A 56 11.78 -0.82 -12.29
CA LEU A 56 11.08 -0.69 -11.00
C LEU A 56 11.67 -1.56 -9.88
N GLN A 57 12.56 -2.50 -10.22
CA GLN A 57 13.21 -3.44 -9.28
C GLN A 57 12.24 -4.33 -8.46
N LEU A 58 11.01 -4.50 -8.94
CA LEU A 58 9.96 -5.30 -8.28
C LEU A 58 10.05 -6.82 -8.55
N GLU A 59 11.03 -7.29 -9.34
CA GLU A 59 11.18 -8.70 -9.73
C GLU A 59 12.19 -9.49 -8.86
N GLY A 60 11.80 -10.69 -8.40
CA GLY A 60 12.74 -11.74 -7.98
C GLY A 60 12.73 -12.17 -6.50
N ASP A 61 13.46 -13.25 -6.21
CA ASP A 61 13.48 -13.91 -4.89
C ASP A 61 14.50 -13.32 -3.91
N ALA A 62 15.51 -12.59 -4.39
CA ALA A 62 16.45 -11.85 -3.54
C ALA A 62 15.76 -10.65 -2.85
N PRO A 63 16.21 -10.22 -1.66
CA PRO A 63 15.86 -8.89 -1.16
C PRO A 63 16.31 -7.84 -2.18
N ALA A 64 15.53 -6.77 -2.32
CA ALA A 64 15.93 -5.61 -3.13
C ALA A 64 17.26 -5.03 -2.59
N PRO A 65 18.12 -4.45 -3.44
CA PRO A 65 19.35 -3.83 -2.97
C PRO A 65 19.00 -2.71 -1.98
N SER A 66 19.60 -2.74 -0.79
CA SER A 66 19.26 -1.91 0.39
C SER A 66 19.73 -0.45 0.26
N ALA A 67 19.49 0.16 -0.90
CA ALA A 67 20.13 1.41 -1.31
C ALA A 67 19.43 2.14 -2.48
N VAL A 68 18.18 1.83 -2.85
CA VAL A 68 17.58 2.34 -4.09
C VAL A 68 17.25 3.83 -4.02
N PHE A 69 16.92 4.36 -2.84
CA PHE A 69 16.69 5.78 -2.64
C PHE A 69 17.79 6.36 -1.75
N GLN A 70 18.66 7.22 -2.31
CA GLN A 70 19.69 7.94 -1.53
C GLN A 70 19.40 9.45 -1.45
N SER A 71 18.52 9.94 -2.31
CA SER A 71 18.19 11.36 -2.48
C SER A 71 16.71 11.56 -2.80
N PRO A 72 16.16 12.77 -2.59
CA PRO A 72 14.80 13.11 -3.03
C PRO A 72 14.61 12.96 -4.55
N ASP A 73 15.69 13.13 -5.32
CA ASP A 73 15.69 12.97 -6.77
C ASP A 73 15.48 11.51 -7.19
N ASP A 74 15.93 10.54 -6.40
CA ASP A 74 15.65 9.11 -6.62
C ASP A 74 14.15 8.80 -6.47
N ILE A 75 13.46 9.46 -5.53
CA ILE A 75 12.01 9.33 -5.33
C ILE A 75 11.27 9.82 -6.59
N SER A 76 11.66 11.00 -7.08
CA SER A 76 11.11 11.59 -8.31
C SER A 76 11.41 10.71 -9.54
N SER A 77 12.65 10.22 -9.67
CA SER A 77 13.08 9.33 -10.74
C SER A 77 12.33 7.98 -10.72
N TYR A 78 12.10 7.40 -9.54
CA TYR A 78 11.32 6.17 -9.39
C TYR A 78 9.84 6.39 -9.73
N THR A 79 9.25 7.48 -9.24
CA THR A 79 7.87 7.89 -9.55
C THR A 79 7.69 8.08 -11.06
N GLN A 80 8.68 8.65 -11.76
CA GLN A 80 8.67 8.77 -13.22
C GLN A 80 8.79 7.40 -13.91
N LYS A 81 9.72 6.53 -13.49
CA LYS A 81 9.85 5.15 -14.04
C LYS A 81 8.55 4.36 -13.88
N LEU A 82 7.90 4.49 -12.72
CA LEU A 82 6.61 3.89 -12.40
C LEU A 82 5.51 4.41 -13.34
N ALA A 83 5.39 5.73 -13.51
CA ALA A 83 4.47 6.32 -14.48
C ALA A 83 4.73 5.86 -15.93
N THR A 84 6.01 5.69 -16.33
CA THR A 84 6.39 5.15 -17.64
C THR A 84 6.01 3.69 -17.83
N TYR A 85 6.11 2.83 -16.80
CA TYR A 85 5.61 1.46 -16.94
C TYR A 85 4.08 1.43 -17.00
N LEU A 86 3.42 2.22 -16.16
CA LEU A 86 1.96 2.30 -16.09
C LEU A 86 1.35 2.87 -17.40
N SER A 87 2.02 3.81 -18.08
CA SER A 87 1.55 4.34 -19.38
C SER A 87 1.62 3.32 -20.52
N LEU A 88 2.52 2.33 -20.42
CA LEU A 88 2.56 1.18 -21.34
C LEU A 88 1.43 0.18 -21.02
N VAL A 89 1.19 -0.11 -19.74
CA VAL A 89 0.11 -1.01 -19.29
C VAL A 89 -1.28 -0.44 -19.59
N LYS A 90 -1.47 0.88 -19.46
CA LYS A 90 -2.75 1.56 -19.68
C LYS A 90 -3.27 1.44 -21.12
N GLY A 91 -2.38 1.37 -22.11
CA GLY A 91 -2.78 1.20 -23.51
C GLY A 91 -3.43 -0.15 -23.84
N PHE A 92 -3.35 -1.14 -22.95
CA PHE A 92 -4.13 -2.38 -23.08
C PHE A 92 -5.62 -2.19 -22.71
N THR A 93 -6.00 -1.13 -21.97
CA THR A 93 -7.37 -0.92 -21.46
C THR A 93 -8.09 0.30 -22.04
N GLU A 94 -7.38 1.27 -22.64
CA GLU A 94 -8.02 2.43 -23.29
C GLU A 94 -8.49 2.09 -24.72
N SER A 95 -9.80 1.84 -24.88
CA SER A 95 -10.43 1.68 -26.19
C SER A 95 -10.46 3.01 -26.96
N ARG A 96 -9.85 3.06 -28.14
CA ARG A 96 -9.85 4.24 -29.02
C ARG A 96 -11.28 4.54 -29.51
N GLN A 97 -11.84 5.69 -29.11
CA GLN A 97 -12.98 6.28 -29.83
C GLN A 97 -12.54 6.60 -31.26
N SER A 98 -13.47 6.50 -32.22
CA SER A 98 -13.16 6.62 -33.65
C SER A 98 -12.68 8.03 -34.00
N GLU A 99 -11.69 8.16 -34.89
CA GLU A 99 -11.19 9.45 -35.38
C GLU A 99 -12.23 10.28 -36.15
N ALA A 100 -13.41 9.70 -36.43
CA ALA A 100 -14.57 10.42 -36.96
C ALA A 100 -14.97 11.66 -36.12
N ASP A 101 -14.83 11.60 -34.80
CA ASP A 101 -15.14 12.75 -33.92
C ASP A 101 -14.03 13.82 -33.92
N ALA A 102 -12.79 13.46 -34.31
CA ALA A 102 -11.68 14.40 -34.41
C ALA A 102 -11.80 15.30 -35.65
N ASP A 103 -12.19 14.73 -36.79
CA ASP A 103 -12.50 15.51 -38.01
C ASP A 103 -13.74 16.40 -37.80
N ALA A 104 -14.74 15.94 -37.05
CA ALA A 104 -15.91 16.75 -36.67
C ALA A 104 -15.51 17.96 -35.80
N ALA A 105 -14.63 17.76 -34.82
CA ALA A 105 -14.11 18.84 -33.97
C ALA A 105 -13.24 19.85 -34.75
N LEU A 106 -12.45 19.38 -35.72
CA LEU A 106 -11.65 20.25 -36.60
C LEU A 106 -12.53 21.07 -37.55
N GLN A 107 -13.62 20.51 -38.10
CA GLN A 107 -14.56 21.27 -38.93
C GLN A 107 -15.41 22.28 -38.15
N ALA A 108 -15.60 22.08 -36.84
CA ALA A 108 -16.24 23.06 -35.96
C ALA A 108 -15.35 24.29 -35.63
N SER A 109 -14.07 24.27 -36.02
CA SER A 109 -13.04 25.19 -35.52
C SER A 109 -12.53 26.21 -36.56
N VAL A 110 -13.41 26.76 -37.40
CA VAL A 110 -13.08 27.82 -38.36
C VAL A 110 -13.62 29.18 -37.87
N PRO A 111 -12.77 30.16 -37.53
CA PRO A 111 -13.24 31.49 -37.15
C PRO A 111 -13.77 32.24 -38.39
N VAL A 112 -14.99 32.77 -38.29
CA VAL A 112 -15.56 33.64 -39.33
C VAL A 112 -14.89 35.02 -39.26
N THR A 113 -14.11 35.34 -40.28
CA THR A 113 -13.65 36.71 -40.59
C THR A 113 -14.39 37.25 -41.81
N ASP A 114 -14.70 38.55 -41.79
CA ASP A 114 -15.54 39.19 -42.80
C ASP A 114 -14.94 39.18 -44.22
N ALA A 115 -15.82 39.03 -45.22
CA ALA A 115 -15.47 39.09 -46.63
C ALA A 115 -15.26 40.54 -47.12
N PRO A 116 -14.67 40.74 -48.32
CA PRO A 116 -15.58 40.89 -49.47
C PRO A 116 -15.09 40.35 -50.83
N VAL A 117 -16.05 39.79 -51.59
CA VAL A 117 -16.18 39.83 -53.07
C VAL A 117 -15.07 39.20 -53.95
N GLY A 118 -15.42 38.09 -54.62
CA GLY A 118 -14.71 37.55 -55.80
C GLY A 118 -15.39 36.30 -56.38
N ALA A 119 -15.62 36.25 -57.69
CA ALA A 119 -16.30 35.12 -58.38
C ALA A 119 -15.31 33.94 -58.66
N ALA A 120 -15.71 32.71 -59.02
CA ALA A 120 -17.01 32.22 -59.53
C ALA A 120 -17.23 30.69 -59.32
N LEU A 121 -18.49 30.23 -59.46
CA LEU A 121 -18.98 28.99 -60.12
C LEU A 121 -18.01 27.77 -60.19
N ARG A 122 -18.35 26.54 -59.74
CA ARG A 122 -19.59 25.76 -59.97
C ARG A 122 -19.79 24.61 -58.95
N GLN A 123 -21.04 24.16 -58.77
CA GLN A 123 -21.41 22.79 -58.33
C GLN A 123 -21.90 21.96 -59.56
N PRO A 124 -22.61 20.82 -59.40
CA PRO A 124 -22.03 19.47 -59.39
C PRO A 124 -22.60 18.61 -60.55
N LEU A 125 -22.31 17.30 -60.57
CA LEU A 125 -23.20 16.35 -61.24
C LEU A 125 -23.17 14.95 -60.62
N VAL A 126 -24.32 14.28 -60.59
CA VAL A 126 -24.52 12.88 -60.24
C VAL A 126 -25.38 12.26 -61.34
N GLU A 127 -24.91 11.17 -61.95
CA GLU A 127 -25.65 10.31 -62.87
C GLU A 127 -25.31 8.83 -62.56
N GLY A 128 -26.09 7.85 -63.06
CA GLY A 128 -25.81 6.43 -62.77
C GLY A 128 -26.79 5.43 -63.39
N LYS A 129 -26.67 4.16 -62.96
CA LYS A 129 -27.32 2.91 -63.46
C LYS A 129 -26.85 2.41 -64.85
N PRO A 130 -27.02 1.11 -65.18
CA PRO A 130 -26.97 -0.09 -64.32
C PRO A 130 -26.20 -1.31 -64.91
N GLU A 131 -25.97 -2.34 -64.08
CA GLU A 131 -25.91 -3.79 -64.35
C GLU A 131 -25.19 -4.37 -65.60
N ALA A 132 -24.13 -5.19 -65.38
CA ALA A 132 -23.96 -6.53 -65.98
C ALA A 132 -22.81 -7.33 -65.32
N ASP A 133 -22.90 -8.66 -65.38
CA ASP A 133 -22.09 -9.70 -64.72
C ASP A 133 -20.54 -9.63 -64.86
N GLY A 134 -19.83 -10.13 -63.83
CA GLY A 134 -18.40 -10.48 -63.92
C GLY A 134 -17.74 -10.77 -62.57
N ALA A 135 -17.36 -12.03 -62.32
CA ALA A 135 -16.74 -12.42 -61.04
C ALA A 135 -15.22 -12.17 -61.01
N LEU A 136 -14.72 -11.56 -59.92
CA LEU A 136 -13.95 -12.29 -58.91
C LEU A 136 -14.01 -11.52 -57.57
N GLY A 137 -13.63 -12.15 -56.46
CA GLY A 137 -13.84 -11.59 -55.12
C GLY A 137 -12.77 -10.58 -54.69
N ASP A 138 -13.16 -9.68 -53.78
CA ASP A 138 -12.20 -8.90 -52.98
C ASP A 138 -12.67 -8.76 -51.53
N ALA A 139 -11.76 -8.99 -50.58
CA ALA A 139 -12.08 -9.10 -49.16
C ALA A 139 -12.14 -7.72 -48.51
N HIS A 140 -13.30 -7.07 -48.56
CA HIS A 140 -13.52 -5.79 -47.89
C HIS A 140 -13.38 -5.93 -46.37
N GLY A 141 -12.22 -5.50 -45.87
CA GLY A 141 -11.87 -5.57 -44.46
C GLY A 141 -12.83 -4.72 -43.62
N GLY A 142 -13.59 -5.38 -42.75
CA GLY A 142 -14.39 -4.67 -41.75
C GLY A 142 -13.47 -3.84 -40.85
N ALA A 143 -13.72 -2.53 -40.80
CA ALA A 143 -12.94 -1.60 -39.98
C ALA A 143 -12.86 -2.11 -38.55
N ALA A 144 -11.64 -2.33 -38.05
CA ALA A 144 -11.42 -2.91 -36.75
C ALA A 144 -11.81 -1.89 -35.66
N SER A 145 -13.01 -2.06 -35.08
CA SER A 145 -13.38 -1.37 -33.85
C SER A 145 -12.31 -1.62 -32.79
N ALA A 146 -11.89 -0.57 -32.09
CA ALA A 146 -10.85 -0.68 -31.06
C ALA A 146 -11.37 -1.60 -29.94
N ARG A 147 -10.73 -2.77 -29.78
CA ARG A 147 -11.12 -3.80 -28.82
C ARG A 147 -10.21 -3.76 -27.61
N ASP A 148 -10.80 -3.98 -26.44
CA ASP A 148 -10.07 -4.13 -25.19
C ASP A 148 -9.04 -5.27 -25.32
N CYS A 149 -7.82 -5.00 -24.86
CA CYS A 149 -6.69 -5.92 -24.88
C CYS A 149 -6.26 -6.33 -23.45
N SER A 150 -7.02 -5.96 -22.41
CA SER A 150 -6.69 -6.16 -20.99
C SER A 150 -6.25 -7.59 -20.66
N GLY A 151 -6.93 -8.60 -21.23
CA GLY A 151 -6.58 -10.01 -21.04
C GLY A 151 -5.20 -10.45 -21.57
N CYS A 152 -4.51 -9.63 -22.37
CA CYS A 152 -3.20 -9.96 -22.92
C CYS A 152 -2.08 -10.00 -21.88
N LEU A 153 -2.28 -9.51 -20.65
CA LEU A 153 -1.29 -9.56 -19.57
C LEU A 153 -1.49 -10.72 -18.57
N ASN A 154 -2.39 -11.67 -18.87
CA ASN A 154 -2.77 -12.77 -17.99
C ASN A 154 -1.64 -13.73 -17.54
N PHE A 155 -0.44 -13.61 -18.11
CA PHE A 155 0.77 -14.33 -17.73
C PHE A 155 1.57 -13.67 -16.61
N CYS A 156 1.30 -12.40 -16.28
CA CYS A 156 2.01 -11.68 -15.23
C CYS A 156 1.65 -12.25 -13.86
N ARG A 157 2.66 -12.52 -13.02
CA ARG A 157 2.51 -13.21 -11.73
C ARG A 157 3.06 -12.37 -10.59
N TRP A 158 2.32 -12.34 -9.50
CA TRP A 158 2.61 -11.56 -8.30
C TRP A 158 2.51 -12.41 -7.04
N GLN A 159 3.37 -12.14 -6.07
CA GLN A 159 3.14 -12.58 -4.69
C GLN A 159 2.08 -11.67 -4.04
N ASP A 160 1.11 -12.26 -3.33
CA ASP A 160 0.16 -11.55 -2.48
C ASP A 160 0.79 -11.26 -1.10
N ALA A 161 0.80 -9.99 -0.68
CA ALA A 161 1.52 -9.52 0.50
C ALA A 161 0.96 -10.05 1.84
N ILE A 162 -0.33 -10.42 1.86
CA ILE A 162 -1.01 -10.93 3.05
C ILE A 162 -0.79 -12.43 3.16
N THR A 163 -1.08 -13.19 2.11
CA THR A 163 -1.11 -14.66 2.12
C THR A 163 0.19 -15.32 1.67
N GLY A 164 1.09 -14.56 1.02
CA GLY A 164 2.34 -15.06 0.44
C GLY A 164 2.15 -15.92 -0.82
N GLN A 165 0.91 -16.15 -1.27
CA GLN A 165 0.59 -17.00 -2.42
C GLN A 165 0.90 -16.30 -3.75
N THR A 166 1.13 -17.07 -4.83
CA THR A 166 1.24 -16.48 -6.17
C THR A 166 -0.12 -16.34 -6.83
N VAL A 167 -0.46 -15.11 -7.20
CA VAL A 167 -1.63 -14.72 -7.98
C VAL A 167 -1.20 -14.38 -9.42
N TYR A 168 -2.10 -14.56 -10.38
CA TYR A 168 -1.92 -14.09 -11.76
C TYR A 168 -2.74 -12.81 -11.94
N ALA A 169 -2.14 -11.78 -12.54
CA ALA A 169 -2.86 -10.59 -12.96
C ALA A 169 -3.70 -10.94 -14.19
N THR A 170 -4.96 -11.36 -14.03
CA THR A 170 -5.76 -11.89 -15.14
C THR A 170 -6.14 -10.84 -16.19
N SER A 171 -5.77 -9.58 -15.94
CA SER A 171 -6.08 -8.42 -16.76
C SER A 171 -5.02 -7.31 -16.57
N ALA A 172 -4.98 -6.36 -17.51
CA ALA A 172 -4.08 -5.22 -17.43
C ALA A 172 -4.46 -4.24 -16.31
N ARG A 173 -5.74 -4.16 -15.92
CA ARG A 173 -6.15 -3.41 -14.72
C ARG A 173 -5.59 -4.05 -13.44
N GLN A 174 -5.60 -5.38 -13.34
CA GLN A 174 -4.99 -6.08 -12.21
C GLN A 174 -3.48 -5.87 -12.18
N GLU A 175 -2.81 -5.92 -13.33
CA GLU A 175 -1.38 -5.64 -13.41
C GLU A 175 -1.07 -4.21 -12.91
N TYR A 176 -1.81 -3.22 -13.40
CA TYR A 176 -1.70 -1.81 -12.99
C TYR A 176 -1.84 -1.63 -11.46
N ALA A 177 -2.87 -2.24 -10.86
CA ALA A 177 -3.10 -2.18 -9.42
C ALA A 177 -2.03 -2.93 -8.61
N HIS A 178 -1.60 -4.11 -9.07
CA HIS A 178 -0.52 -4.89 -8.43
C HIS A 178 0.80 -4.11 -8.39
N VAL A 179 1.19 -3.46 -9.50
CA VAL A 179 2.41 -2.65 -9.59
C VAL A 179 2.37 -1.49 -8.60
N LEU A 180 1.25 -0.75 -8.52
CA LEU A 180 1.12 0.39 -7.60
C LEU A 180 1.22 -0.04 -6.14
N LEU A 181 0.52 -1.10 -5.73
CA LEU A 181 0.66 -1.63 -4.36
C LEU A 181 2.09 -2.11 -4.08
N ALA A 182 2.75 -2.75 -5.05
CA ALA A 182 4.12 -3.23 -4.88
C ALA A 182 5.13 -2.08 -4.75
N ALA A 183 4.97 -1.00 -5.54
CA ALA A 183 5.76 0.21 -5.43
C ALA A 183 5.55 0.92 -4.08
N GLY A 184 4.29 1.05 -3.61
CA GLY A 184 3.99 1.62 -2.29
C GLY A 184 4.64 0.84 -1.14
N ILE A 185 4.50 -0.49 -1.15
CA ILE A 185 5.17 -1.40 -0.20
C ILE A 185 6.69 -1.25 -0.25
N PHE A 186 7.27 -1.17 -1.45
CA PHE A 186 8.71 -1.02 -1.63
C PHE A 186 9.23 0.31 -1.06
N MET A 187 8.53 1.42 -1.31
CA MET A 187 8.89 2.74 -0.78
C MET A 187 8.74 2.82 0.75
N MET A 188 7.71 2.20 1.34
CA MET A 188 7.62 2.02 2.79
C MET A 188 8.77 1.17 3.36
N THR A 189 9.25 0.17 2.61
CA THR A 189 10.33 -0.72 3.07
C THR A 189 11.69 -0.02 3.08
N ASP A 190 12.03 0.77 2.05
CA ASP A 190 13.27 1.57 2.06
C ASP A 190 13.19 2.70 3.10
N ALA A 191 12.01 3.31 3.30
CA ALA A 191 11.79 4.26 4.40
C ALA A 191 12.02 3.63 5.78
N ARG A 192 11.46 2.44 6.04
CA ARG A 192 11.66 1.65 7.26
C ARG A 192 13.16 1.43 7.52
N ASP A 193 13.93 1.04 6.51
CA ASP A 193 15.36 0.76 6.66
C ASP A 193 16.16 2.01 7.05
N LYS A 194 15.76 3.21 6.58
CA LYS A 194 16.33 4.49 7.02
C LYS A 194 15.96 4.82 8.47
N VAL A 195 14.71 4.59 8.86
CA VAL A 195 14.27 4.87 10.23
C VAL A 195 14.91 3.90 11.22
N ASP A 196 15.11 2.64 10.86
CA ASP A 196 15.87 1.68 11.66
C ASP A 196 17.34 2.11 11.85
N ALA A 197 17.97 2.69 10.82
CA ALA A 197 19.31 3.27 10.93
C ALA A 197 19.32 4.47 11.91
N ILE A 198 18.42 5.44 11.70
CA ILE A 198 18.26 6.63 12.56
C ILE A 198 18.02 6.27 14.03
N LEU A 199 17.21 5.23 14.30
CA LEU A 199 16.93 4.75 15.66
C LEU A 199 18.06 3.92 16.27
N SER A 200 18.98 3.39 15.45
CA SER A 200 20.18 2.68 15.92
C SER A 200 21.31 3.64 16.34
N GLU A 201 21.24 4.90 15.91
CA GLU A 201 22.19 5.96 16.22
C GLU A 201 21.80 6.76 17.48
N ARG A 202 22.62 7.76 17.83
CA ARG A 202 22.31 8.68 18.93
C ARG A 202 21.43 9.81 18.40
N LEU A 203 20.34 10.10 19.11
CA LEU A 203 19.41 11.18 18.75
C LEU A 203 20.03 12.60 18.78
N SER A 204 21.20 12.76 19.40
CA SER A 204 22.02 13.99 19.36
C SER A 204 22.89 14.11 18.11
N GLU A 205 22.99 13.05 17.33
CA GLU A 205 23.84 12.88 16.13
C GLU A 205 22.96 12.57 14.90
N LEU A 206 21.65 12.88 14.98
CA LEU A 206 20.58 12.54 14.04
C LEU A 206 20.84 13.03 12.60
N ASP A 207 20.92 12.12 11.62
CA ASP A 207 20.99 12.50 10.21
C ASP A 207 19.66 13.08 9.70
N GLU A 208 19.55 14.42 9.69
CA GLU A 208 18.42 15.14 9.09
C GLU A 208 18.17 14.76 7.63
N THR A 209 19.16 14.27 6.89
CA THR A 209 19.05 13.90 5.47
C THR A 209 18.25 12.60 5.33
N GLN A 210 18.65 11.53 6.02
CA GLN A 210 17.89 10.27 6.03
C GLN A 210 16.50 10.47 6.65
N LEU A 211 16.37 11.35 7.65
CA LEU A 211 15.07 11.69 8.26
C LEU A 211 14.11 12.34 7.25
N LYS A 212 14.58 13.36 6.51
CA LYS A 212 13.80 14.02 5.44
C LYS A 212 13.47 13.05 4.31
N LEU A 213 14.41 12.18 3.95
CA LEU A 213 14.26 11.20 2.88
C LEU A 213 13.24 10.11 3.23
N ALA A 214 13.31 9.56 4.45
CA ALA A 214 12.32 8.59 4.95
C ALA A 214 10.91 9.21 5.04
N TYR A 215 10.81 10.44 5.53
CA TYR A 215 9.57 11.21 5.54
C TYR A 215 8.97 11.39 4.14
N GLN A 216 9.78 11.81 3.15
CA GLN A 216 9.34 11.95 1.77
C GLN A 216 8.93 10.61 1.14
N LEU A 217 9.69 9.53 1.37
CA LEU A 217 9.32 8.19 0.90
C LEU A 217 7.95 7.75 1.41
N LEU A 218 7.63 8.02 2.68
CA LEU A 218 6.32 7.70 3.26
C LEU A 218 5.18 8.53 2.67
N LEU A 219 5.38 9.84 2.42
CA LEU A 219 4.36 10.67 1.76
C LEU A 219 4.12 10.25 0.30
N HIS A 220 5.18 9.87 -0.43
CA HIS A 220 5.06 9.36 -1.80
C HIS A 220 4.49 7.94 -1.85
N ALA A 221 4.81 7.08 -0.87
CA ALA A 221 4.19 5.77 -0.74
C ALA A 221 2.68 5.89 -0.53
N ALA A 222 2.22 6.79 0.34
CA ALA A 222 0.80 7.09 0.51
C ALA A 222 0.15 7.53 -0.81
N GLY A 223 0.77 8.45 -1.56
CA GLY A 223 0.27 8.89 -2.86
C GLY A 223 0.19 7.80 -3.94
N VAL A 224 1.18 6.91 -3.99
CA VAL A 224 1.20 5.73 -4.87
C VAL A 224 0.11 4.73 -4.48
N LEU A 225 -0.19 4.60 -3.19
CA LEU A 225 -1.25 3.74 -2.67
C LEU A 225 -2.65 4.34 -2.90
N ASP A 226 -2.81 5.66 -2.82
CA ASP A 226 -4.04 6.35 -3.21
C ASP A 226 -4.31 6.18 -4.72
N ALA A 227 -3.28 6.32 -5.57
CA ALA A 227 -3.39 6.00 -7.00
C ALA A 227 -3.74 4.51 -7.27
N CYS A 228 -3.32 3.60 -6.38
CA CYS A 228 -3.74 2.19 -6.44
C CYS A 228 -5.27 2.08 -6.22
N LEU A 229 -5.82 2.77 -5.21
CA LEU A 229 -7.26 2.82 -4.95
C LEU A 229 -8.04 3.34 -6.17
N GLU A 230 -7.60 4.47 -6.73
CA GLU A 230 -8.22 5.08 -7.91
C GLU A 230 -8.25 4.12 -9.11
N SER A 231 -7.18 3.36 -9.37
CA SER A 231 -7.13 2.37 -10.45
C SER A 231 -8.15 1.21 -10.31
N MET A 232 -8.59 0.95 -9.07
CA MET A 232 -9.60 -0.03 -8.71
C MET A 232 -11.01 0.58 -8.57
N ASN A 233 -11.20 1.84 -9.00
CA ASN A 233 -12.41 2.63 -8.83
C ASN A 233 -12.83 2.79 -7.34
N VAL A 234 -11.86 2.80 -6.41
CA VAL A 234 -12.07 3.11 -4.99
C VAL A 234 -11.59 4.53 -4.72
N ALA A 235 -12.43 5.38 -4.14
CA ALA A 235 -12.03 6.73 -3.75
C ALA A 235 -11.14 6.68 -2.48
N PRO A 236 -9.95 7.32 -2.47
CA PRO A 236 -9.14 7.46 -1.27
C PRO A 236 -9.89 8.17 -0.13
N CYS A 237 -9.89 7.56 1.04
CA CYS A 237 -10.44 8.13 2.27
C CYS A 237 -9.34 8.79 3.10
N SER A 238 -9.57 10.00 3.61
CA SER A 238 -8.69 10.66 4.57
C SER A 238 -9.03 10.28 6.01
N ILE A 239 -8.04 10.34 6.90
CA ILE A 239 -8.18 10.22 8.36
C ILE A 239 -7.24 11.17 9.10
N GLY A 240 -7.43 11.29 10.41
CA GLY A 240 -6.70 12.21 11.29
C GLY A 240 -7.36 13.59 11.35
N ALA A 241 -6.63 14.57 11.87
CA ALA A 241 -7.02 15.97 11.84
C ALA A 241 -6.88 16.59 10.44
N ASP A 242 -7.60 17.69 10.23
CA ASP A 242 -7.39 18.57 9.08
C ASP A 242 -5.91 19.03 8.99
N PHE A 243 -5.43 19.18 7.76
CA PHE A 243 -4.05 19.61 7.50
C PHE A 243 -3.84 21.05 7.97
N ALA A 244 -2.86 21.27 8.85
CA ALA A 244 -2.60 22.56 9.44
C ALA A 244 -1.85 23.48 8.46
N ASP A 245 -2.56 24.46 7.90
CA ASP A 245 -1.92 25.58 7.20
C ASP A 245 -1.23 26.52 8.21
N LEU A 246 0.03 26.22 8.50
CA LEU A 246 0.90 27.04 9.34
C LEU A 246 1.23 28.43 8.73
N GLY A 247 0.78 28.72 7.50
CA GLY A 247 0.83 30.04 6.87
C GLY A 247 -0.36 30.93 7.22
N ALA A 248 -1.45 30.37 7.75
CA ALA A 248 -2.58 31.16 8.26
C ALA A 248 -2.13 31.95 9.51
N LYS A 249 -2.04 33.28 9.39
CA LYS A 249 -1.86 34.16 10.55
C LYS A 249 -2.97 33.88 11.56
N ALA A 250 -2.57 33.50 12.78
CA ALA A 250 -3.50 33.40 13.90
C ALA A 250 -4.29 34.71 14.05
N GLU A 251 -5.60 34.61 14.18
CA GLU A 251 -6.46 35.79 14.38
C GLU A 251 -6.03 36.53 15.65
N ALA A 252 -6.02 37.86 15.56
CA ALA A 252 -5.29 38.68 16.53
C ALA A 252 -6.01 38.76 17.89
N ASN A 253 -5.48 38.06 18.88
CA ASN A 253 -5.58 38.52 20.26
C ASN A 253 -4.59 39.67 20.46
N ALA A 254 -5.10 40.82 20.89
CA ALA A 254 -4.34 42.06 21.00
C ALA A 254 -3.49 42.13 22.29
N ASP A 255 -2.59 43.11 22.31
CA ASP A 255 -1.78 43.61 23.43
C ASP A 255 -0.79 42.59 24.05
N ASN A 256 0.53 42.82 24.03
CA ASN A 256 1.23 44.11 24.18
C ASN A 256 2.49 44.24 23.33
N GLN A 257 2.95 45.49 23.14
CA GLN A 257 4.20 45.81 22.43
C GLN A 257 5.42 45.82 23.37
N GLY A 258 6.58 45.45 22.84
CA GLY A 258 7.89 45.58 23.50
C GLY A 258 9.03 45.43 22.49
N SER A 259 9.47 46.54 21.89
CA SER A 259 10.44 46.54 20.78
C SER A 259 11.90 46.68 21.24
N ALA A 260 12.77 45.85 20.67
CA ALA A 260 14.22 46.06 20.60
C ALA A 260 14.76 45.36 19.32
N ASN A 261 15.86 45.86 18.75
CA ASN A 261 16.23 45.64 17.35
C ASN A 261 17.57 44.90 17.15
N ASP A 262 17.58 44.06 16.10
CA ASP A 262 18.64 43.86 15.09
C ASP A 262 19.83 42.87 15.32
N VAL A 263 20.37 42.44 14.17
CA VAL A 263 21.59 41.68 13.85
C VAL A 263 21.61 40.18 14.22
N GLY A 264 21.25 39.33 13.25
CA GLY A 264 21.38 37.87 13.36
C GLY A 264 20.98 37.08 12.10
N ALA A 265 21.33 37.54 10.89
CA ALA A 265 20.91 36.91 9.63
C ALA A 265 21.59 35.54 9.37
N VAL A 266 20.93 34.46 9.77
CA VAL A 266 21.35 33.07 9.48
C VAL A 266 20.85 32.68 8.06
N PRO A 267 21.72 32.20 7.14
CA PRO A 267 21.32 31.92 5.75
C PRO A 267 20.29 30.79 5.53
N ASP A 268 20.03 29.97 6.55
CA ASP A 268 19.30 28.70 6.43
C ASP A 268 17.77 28.86 6.28
N ASP A 269 17.22 30.02 6.68
CA ASP A 269 15.77 30.30 6.61
C ASP A 269 15.26 30.46 5.16
N ASP A 270 16.13 30.83 4.22
CA ASP A 270 15.80 31.05 2.80
C ASP A 270 15.41 29.75 2.07
N MET A 271 15.97 28.60 2.45
CA MET A 271 15.54 27.30 1.91
C MET A 271 14.16 26.89 2.42
N MET A 272 13.85 27.17 3.70
CA MET A 272 12.50 26.96 4.23
C MET A 272 11.48 27.96 3.66
N ALA A 273 11.91 29.17 3.26
CA ALA A 273 11.08 30.11 2.51
C ALA A 273 10.76 29.58 1.09
N LYS A 274 11.74 29.01 0.38
CA LYS A 274 11.53 28.33 -0.91
C LYS A 274 10.60 27.13 -0.80
N TRP A 275 10.75 26.30 0.23
CA TRP A 275 9.82 25.18 0.50
C TRP A 275 8.38 25.68 0.78
N ARG A 276 8.24 26.80 1.51
CA ARG A 276 6.95 27.50 1.70
C ARG A 276 6.39 28.13 0.42
N GLU A 277 7.18 28.33 -0.63
CA GLU A 277 6.74 28.80 -1.95
C GLU A 277 6.32 27.61 -2.84
N GLU A 278 7.12 26.55 -2.86
CA GLU A 278 6.86 25.30 -3.58
C GLU A 278 5.53 24.66 -3.17
N GLN A 279 5.23 24.60 -1.86
CA GLN A 279 3.93 24.12 -1.37
C GLN A 279 2.74 24.99 -1.82
N ARG A 280 2.93 26.30 -2.02
CA ARG A 280 1.89 27.21 -2.54
C ARG A 280 1.67 27.06 -4.04
N GLN A 281 2.72 26.77 -4.81
CA GLN A 281 2.59 26.48 -6.25
C GLN A 281 1.75 25.21 -6.47
N ILE A 282 2.01 24.16 -5.69
CA ILE A 282 1.19 22.92 -5.70
C ILE A 282 -0.28 23.24 -5.37
N GLN A 283 -0.53 24.07 -4.34
CA GLN A 283 -1.87 24.45 -3.89
C GLN A 283 -2.67 25.24 -4.94
N GLN A 284 -2.02 26.14 -5.71
CA GLN A 284 -2.69 26.90 -6.78
C GLN A 284 -3.11 26.00 -7.96
N VAL A 285 -2.30 25.01 -8.33
CA VAL A 285 -2.62 24.04 -9.39
C VAL A 285 -3.84 23.18 -9.00
N THR A 286 -3.99 22.83 -7.72
CA THR A 286 -5.17 22.09 -7.22
C THR A 286 -6.47 22.90 -7.36
N LEU A 287 -6.45 24.19 -6.98
CA LEU A 287 -7.66 25.02 -6.93
C LEU A 287 -8.23 25.39 -8.30
N GLN A 288 -7.41 25.46 -9.35
CA GLN A 288 -7.89 25.80 -10.71
C GLN A 288 -8.62 24.65 -11.43
N LYS A 289 -8.64 23.43 -10.87
CA LYS A 289 -9.19 22.24 -11.55
C LYS A 289 -10.57 21.79 -11.04
N VAL A 290 -11.19 22.54 -10.12
CA VAL A 290 -12.48 22.16 -9.50
C VAL A 290 -13.57 23.20 -9.84
N ALA A 291 -14.12 23.06 -11.04
CA ALA A 291 -15.36 23.71 -11.46
C ALA A 291 -16.36 22.62 -11.93
N PRO A 292 -17.54 22.46 -11.30
CA PRO A 292 -18.49 21.42 -11.65
C PRO A 292 -19.54 21.92 -12.65
N ASP A 293 -19.63 21.27 -13.82
CA ASP A 293 -20.77 21.40 -14.73
C ASP A 293 -21.67 20.16 -14.68
N SER A 294 -22.97 20.36 -14.89
CA SER A 294 -24.01 19.45 -14.38
C SER A 294 -24.88 18.77 -15.44
N THR A 295 -25.29 17.54 -15.10
CA THR A 295 -26.51 16.84 -15.57
C THR A 295 -26.69 16.58 -17.08
N ALA A 296 -26.64 15.30 -17.45
CA ALA A 296 -27.36 14.75 -18.61
C ALA A 296 -28.16 13.51 -18.18
N THR A 297 -29.42 13.39 -18.61
CA THR A 297 -30.31 12.27 -18.27
C THR A 297 -30.12 11.05 -19.17
N PRO A 298 -30.30 9.82 -18.66
CA PRO A 298 -30.12 8.61 -19.45
C PRO A 298 -31.31 8.34 -20.39
N ASN A 299 -31.01 8.01 -21.65
CA ASN A 299 -31.91 7.28 -22.54
C ASN A 299 -31.16 6.05 -23.05
N GLY A 300 -31.75 4.87 -22.89
CA GLY A 300 -31.09 3.60 -23.21
C GLY A 300 -31.49 3.03 -24.57
N SER A 301 -30.52 2.45 -25.27
CA SER A 301 -30.75 1.41 -26.26
C SER A 301 -29.67 0.33 -26.11
N SER A 302 -30.04 -0.93 -26.34
CA SER A 302 -29.19 -2.07 -25.97
C SER A 302 -28.18 -2.43 -27.06
N ALA A 303 -26.90 -2.30 -26.73
CA ALA A 303 -25.79 -3.03 -27.36
C ALA A 303 -24.92 -3.62 -26.25
N GLU A 304 -24.37 -4.83 -26.44
CA GLU A 304 -23.35 -5.36 -25.51
C GLU A 304 -22.14 -4.43 -25.52
N SER A 305 -21.77 -3.90 -24.35
CA SER A 305 -20.88 -2.74 -24.22
C SER A 305 -19.59 -3.09 -23.47
N PRO A 306 -18.49 -2.35 -23.69
CA PRO A 306 -17.22 -2.56 -22.97
C PRO A 306 -17.31 -2.35 -21.44
N ALA A 307 -18.45 -1.89 -20.92
CA ALA A 307 -18.71 -1.87 -19.48
C ALA A 307 -18.81 -3.29 -18.87
N SER A 308 -19.06 -4.33 -19.68
CA SER A 308 -19.06 -5.73 -19.22
C SER A 308 -17.68 -6.16 -18.73
N ASP A 309 -16.67 -6.03 -19.57
CA ASP A 309 -15.33 -6.56 -19.32
C ASP A 309 -14.63 -5.74 -18.22
N ALA A 310 -14.82 -4.42 -18.22
CA ALA A 310 -14.35 -3.54 -17.14
C ALA A 310 -15.01 -3.85 -15.78
N ALA A 311 -16.26 -4.31 -15.75
CA ALA A 311 -16.93 -4.73 -14.52
C ALA A 311 -16.48 -6.13 -14.05
N GLU A 312 -16.19 -7.07 -14.97
CA GLU A 312 -15.60 -8.36 -14.62
C GLU A 312 -14.19 -8.21 -14.05
N ASP A 313 -13.36 -7.33 -14.62
CA ASP A 313 -12.03 -6.96 -14.10
C ASP A 313 -12.08 -6.47 -12.64
N LEU A 314 -13.05 -5.59 -12.33
CA LEU A 314 -13.28 -5.08 -10.97
C LEU A 314 -13.84 -6.15 -10.03
N ALA A 315 -14.66 -7.09 -10.53
CA ALA A 315 -15.15 -8.23 -9.76
C ALA A 315 -14.06 -9.29 -9.50
N MET A 316 -13.06 -9.39 -10.37
CA MET A 316 -11.90 -10.26 -10.21
C MET A 316 -10.88 -9.69 -9.22
N LEU A 317 -10.63 -8.38 -9.22
CA LEU A 317 -9.81 -7.69 -8.20
C LEU A 317 -10.26 -8.01 -6.76
N LYS A 318 -11.56 -8.12 -6.51
CA LYS A 318 -12.13 -8.48 -5.19
C LYS A 318 -11.78 -9.89 -4.71
N ARG A 319 -11.20 -10.76 -5.57
CA ARG A 319 -10.76 -12.12 -5.23
C ARG A 319 -9.28 -12.17 -4.80
N ILE A 320 -8.54 -11.08 -4.99
CA ILE A 320 -7.11 -10.96 -4.66
C ILE A 320 -7.01 -10.42 -3.22
N PRO A 321 -6.51 -11.18 -2.23
CA PRO A 321 -6.58 -10.79 -0.82
C PRO A 321 -6.00 -9.40 -0.52
N ASP A 322 -4.86 -9.05 -1.11
CA ASP A 322 -4.20 -7.76 -0.89
C ASP A 322 -4.69 -6.59 -1.76
N LEU A 323 -5.66 -6.80 -2.66
CA LEU A 323 -6.35 -5.74 -3.42
C LEU A 323 -7.86 -5.68 -3.13
N ALA A 324 -8.42 -6.63 -2.36
CA ALA A 324 -9.85 -6.78 -2.16
C ALA A 324 -10.53 -5.51 -1.58
N ASP A 325 -11.50 -4.98 -2.33
CA ASP A 325 -12.20 -3.72 -2.05
C ASP A 325 -11.27 -2.50 -1.77
N GLY A 326 -10.01 -2.52 -2.24
CA GLY A 326 -8.99 -1.48 -1.95
C GLY A 326 -8.51 -1.42 -0.49
N ARG A 327 -8.95 -2.35 0.36
CA ARG A 327 -8.83 -2.22 1.82
C ARG A 327 -7.42 -2.22 2.37
N PHE A 328 -6.54 -3.00 1.76
CA PHE A 328 -5.16 -3.13 2.20
C PHE A 328 -4.26 -1.97 1.71
N PRO A 329 -4.33 -1.52 0.44
CA PRO A 329 -3.70 -0.26 0.02
C PRO A 329 -4.13 0.94 0.88
N GLN A 330 -5.43 1.06 1.20
CA GLN A 330 -5.93 2.14 2.06
C GLN A 330 -5.30 2.11 3.46
N LEU A 331 -5.22 0.92 4.07
CA LEU A 331 -4.58 0.73 5.37
C LEU A 331 -3.10 1.10 5.35
N LEU A 332 -2.37 0.70 4.29
CA LEU A 332 -0.96 1.06 4.15
C LEU A 332 -0.75 2.55 3.92
N ALA A 333 -1.58 3.22 3.13
CA ALA A 333 -1.52 4.67 2.93
C ALA A 333 -1.69 5.43 4.26
N TRP A 334 -2.65 5.00 5.08
CA TRP A 334 -2.89 5.58 6.41
C TRP A 334 -1.74 5.33 7.39
N ILE A 335 -1.14 4.13 7.38
CA ILE A 335 0.04 3.82 8.21
C ILE A 335 1.25 4.63 7.74
N ALA A 336 1.49 4.77 6.44
CA ALA A 336 2.59 5.59 5.91
C ALA A 336 2.45 7.07 6.35
N LEU A 337 1.23 7.64 6.32
CA LEU A 337 0.99 8.98 6.86
C LEU A 337 1.19 9.06 8.38
N ALA A 338 0.79 8.03 9.14
CA ALA A 338 1.02 7.99 10.58
C ALA A 338 2.53 7.97 10.89
N GLU A 339 3.29 7.07 10.25
CA GLU A 339 4.74 6.96 10.39
C GLU A 339 5.47 8.24 9.95
N ALA A 340 5.03 8.89 8.87
CA ALA A 340 5.56 10.20 8.48
C ALA A 340 5.31 11.27 9.57
N GLN A 341 4.15 11.24 10.22
CA GLN A 341 3.81 12.15 11.31
C GLN A 341 4.63 11.85 12.58
N GLU A 342 5.01 10.59 12.83
CA GLU A 342 5.97 10.21 13.89
C GLU A 342 7.35 10.83 13.65
N LEU A 343 7.86 10.82 12.40
CA LEU A 343 9.14 11.45 12.05
C LEU A 343 9.13 12.98 12.22
N VAL A 344 7.98 13.63 12.02
CA VAL A 344 7.82 15.07 12.33
C VAL A 344 7.89 15.33 13.84
N VAL A 345 7.32 14.45 14.68
CA VAL A 345 7.48 14.53 16.14
C VAL A 345 8.93 14.26 16.55
N LEU A 346 9.61 13.29 15.92
CA LEU A 346 11.02 12.99 16.17
C LEU A 346 11.90 14.22 15.88
N ARG A 347 11.72 14.86 14.71
CA ARG A 347 12.39 16.12 14.37
C ARG A 347 12.03 17.27 15.31
N GLY A 348 10.83 17.26 15.88
CA GLY A 348 10.39 18.28 16.82
C GLY A 348 11.11 18.20 18.16
N VAL A 349 11.34 16.98 18.68
CA VAL A 349 11.98 16.76 20.00
C VAL A 349 13.51 16.77 19.98
N THR A 350 14.16 16.68 18.82
CA THR A 350 15.63 16.78 18.67
C THR A 350 16.14 18.21 18.46
N ARG A 351 15.26 19.22 18.41
CA ARG A 351 15.64 20.64 18.32
C ARG A 351 16.14 21.19 19.65
N GLU A 352 16.94 22.26 19.60
CA GLU A 352 17.38 23.01 20.79
C GLU A 352 16.21 23.58 21.61
N VAL A 353 15.11 23.95 20.93
CA VAL A 353 13.87 24.43 21.53
C VAL A 353 12.72 23.56 21.04
N VAL A 354 12.03 22.90 21.96
CA VAL A 354 10.94 21.96 21.69
C VAL A 354 9.60 22.56 22.12
N ASP A 355 8.68 22.75 21.18
CA ASP A 355 7.28 23.07 21.51
C ASP A 355 6.53 21.78 21.89
N PHE A 356 6.53 21.45 23.18
CA PHE A 356 5.78 20.31 23.69
C PHE A 356 4.25 20.43 23.48
N THR A 357 3.70 21.63 23.33
CA THR A 357 2.27 21.81 23.03
C THR A 357 1.96 21.36 21.60
N LEU A 358 2.85 21.67 20.64
CA LEU A 358 2.78 21.13 19.30
C LEU A 358 2.99 19.61 19.31
N MET A 359 4.03 19.10 19.98
CA MET A 359 4.31 17.66 20.04
C MET A 359 3.15 16.84 20.61
N ALA A 360 2.41 17.39 21.60
CA ALA A 360 1.18 16.79 22.10
C ALA A 360 0.11 16.68 20.99
N LYS A 361 -0.23 17.79 20.33
CA LYS A 361 -1.26 17.83 19.26
C LYS A 361 -0.95 16.88 18.10
N LEU A 362 0.31 16.81 17.66
CA LEU A 362 0.76 15.87 16.63
C LEU A 362 0.65 14.42 17.11
N SER A 363 0.93 14.14 18.39
CA SER A 363 0.78 12.80 18.99
C SER A 363 -0.68 12.36 19.09
N VAL A 364 -1.64 13.28 19.31
CA VAL A 364 -3.07 12.95 19.23
C VAL A 364 -3.46 12.57 17.80
N ASP A 365 -2.96 13.27 16.77
CA ASP A 365 -3.21 12.91 15.37
C ASP A 365 -2.70 11.50 15.03
N ILE A 366 -1.48 11.17 15.46
CA ILE A 366 -0.91 9.82 15.28
C ILE A 366 -1.77 8.75 15.99
N SER A 367 -2.20 9.01 17.23
CA SER A 367 -3.09 8.10 17.98
C SER A 367 -4.43 7.88 17.26
N VAL A 368 -5.06 8.96 16.78
CA VAL A 368 -6.30 8.90 15.98
C VAL A 368 -6.08 8.12 14.68
N ARG A 369 -4.95 8.31 13.98
CA ARG A 369 -4.63 7.54 12.77
C ARG A 369 -4.57 6.04 13.06
N TYR A 370 -3.81 5.64 14.09
CA TYR A 370 -3.68 4.23 14.43
C TYR A 370 -4.98 3.59 14.92
N LYS A 371 -5.91 4.36 15.48
CA LYS A 371 -7.25 3.88 15.86
C LYS A 371 -8.07 3.43 14.66
N GLU A 372 -8.08 4.22 13.59
CA GLU A 372 -8.78 3.87 12.35
C GLU A 372 -8.05 2.73 11.62
N CYS A 373 -6.70 2.76 11.59
CA CYS A 373 -5.90 1.63 11.10
C CYS A 373 -6.18 0.32 11.86
N GLN A 374 -6.26 0.36 13.20
CA GLN A 374 -6.60 -0.80 14.03
C GLN A 374 -8.04 -1.28 13.75
N THR A 375 -8.98 -0.36 13.57
CA THR A 375 -10.39 -0.66 13.26
C THR A 375 -10.54 -1.33 11.90
N ILE A 376 -9.83 -0.83 10.88
CA ILE A 376 -9.75 -1.44 9.54
C ILE A 376 -9.03 -2.80 9.60
N ALA A 377 -7.81 -2.86 10.17
CA ALA A 377 -7.05 -4.10 10.28
C ALA A 377 -7.84 -5.20 11.00
N SER A 378 -8.58 -4.86 12.07
CA SER A 378 -9.33 -5.84 12.88
C SER A 378 -10.61 -6.37 12.23
N ARG A 379 -11.12 -5.68 11.21
CA ARG A 379 -12.28 -6.12 10.41
C ARG A 379 -11.87 -6.91 9.17
N LEU A 380 -10.67 -6.65 8.63
CA LEU A 380 -10.34 -6.97 7.24
C LEU A 380 -9.14 -7.92 7.08
N LEU A 381 -8.25 -8.02 8.08
CA LEU A 381 -7.09 -8.93 8.05
C LEU A 381 -7.41 -10.23 8.82
N PRO A 382 -7.50 -11.40 8.16
CA PRO A 382 -7.96 -12.63 8.81
C PRO A 382 -6.94 -13.23 9.78
N TYR A 383 -7.37 -13.40 11.04
CA TYR A 383 -6.57 -13.84 12.19
C TYR A 383 -5.85 -15.19 12.00
N SER A 384 -6.43 -16.13 11.25
CA SER A 384 -6.07 -17.55 11.32
C SER A 384 -5.13 -18.06 10.22
N THR A 385 -4.77 -17.24 9.23
CA THR A 385 -4.09 -17.70 8.02
C THR A 385 -2.88 -16.88 7.56
N SER A 386 -2.58 -15.73 8.18
CA SER A 386 -1.47 -14.87 7.77
C SER A 386 -0.71 -14.29 8.96
N THR A 387 0.62 -14.45 8.95
CA THR A 387 1.54 -13.82 9.91
C THR A 387 1.63 -12.31 9.71
N THR A 388 1.65 -11.85 8.46
CA THR A 388 1.64 -10.42 8.09
C THR A 388 0.38 -9.73 8.60
N ALA A 389 -0.80 -10.32 8.35
CA ALA A 389 -2.09 -9.83 8.83
C ALA A 389 -2.09 -9.56 10.33
N GLU A 390 -1.71 -10.57 11.12
CA GLU A 390 -1.67 -10.47 12.58
C GLU A 390 -0.62 -9.44 13.06
N ARG A 391 0.56 -9.40 12.43
CA ARG A 391 1.62 -8.43 12.73
C ARG A 391 1.14 -6.98 12.54
N ILE A 392 0.47 -6.67 11.42
CA ILE A 392 -0.09 -5.33 11.15
C ILE A 392 -1.18 -4.98 12.16
N ARG A 393 -2.05 -5.95 12.48
CA ARG A 393 -3.14 -5.77 13.44
C ARG A 393 -2.63 -5.46 14.86
N LEU A 394 -1.58 -6.17 15.30
CA LEU A 394 -0.90 -5.94 16.58
C LEU A 394 -0.13 -4.61 16.59
N TYR A 395 0.54 -4.25 15.49
CA TYR A 395 1.25 -2.98 15.33
C TYR A 395 0.33 -1.77 15.58
N CYS A 396 -0.78 -1.69 14.86
CA CYS A 396 -1.76 -0.61 15.05
C CYS A 396 -2.34 -0.62 16.46
N ALA A 397 -2.52 -1.80 17.05
CA ALA A 397 -3.13 -1.95 18.37
C ALA A 397 -2.25 -1.46 19.54
N TYR A 398 -0.92 -1.55 19.46
CA TYR A 398 -0.05 -0.96 20.49
C TYR A 398 0.26 0.52 20.22
N LYS A 399 0.33 0.94 18.94
CA LYS A 399 0.63 2.33 18.56
C LYS A 399 -0.48 3.32 18.97
N GLU A 400 -1.76 2.95 18.88
CA GLU A 400 -2.89 3.83 19.29
C GLU A 400 -2.79 4.32 20.75
N PRO A 401 -2.70 3.44 21.77
CA PRO A 401 -2.59 3.86 23.16
C PRO A 401 -1.18 4.37 23.51
N TYR A 402 -0.13 3.90 22.82
CA TYR A 402 1.22 4.47 22.94
C TYR A 402 1.21 5.97 22.65
N TYR A 403 0.68 6.39 21.49
CA TYR A 403 0.67 7.81 21.14
C TYR A 403 -0.31 8.66 21.98
N GLN A 404 -1.34 8.04 22.58
CA GLN A 404 -2.15 8.69 23.61
C GLN A 404 -1.35 8.95 24.91
N ALA A 405 -0.53 7.99 25.35
CA ALA A 405 0.39 8.18 26.48
C ALA A 405 1.46 9.25 26.17
N ILE A 406 2.04 9.22 24.97
CA ILE A 406 3.05 10.20 24.53
C ILE A 406 2.48 11.62 24.42
N SER A 407 1.26 11.78 23.88
CA SER A 407 0.55 13.08 23.92
C SER A 407 0.40 13.59 25.36
N THR A 408 -0.04 12.71 26.27
CA THR A 408 -0.27 13.08 27.67
C THR A 408 1.05 13.45 28.37
N TYR A 409 2.14 12.75 28.06
CA TYR A 409 3.49 13.11 28.51
C TYR A 409 3.89 14.51 28.01
N PHE A 410 3.66 14.83 26.73
CA PHE A 410 4.03 16.15 26.21
C PHE A 410 3.19 17.29 26.83
N GLN A 411 1.92 17.05 27.21
CA GLN A 411 1.17 18.00 28.04
C GLN A 411 1.85 18.22 29.40
N GLY A 412 2.31 17.15 30.07
CA GLY A 412 3.09 17.26 31.31
C GLY A 412 4.40 18.04 31.13
N ALA A 413 5.11 17.81 30.02
CA ALA A 413 6.34 18.53 29.69
C ALA A 413 6.11 20.02 29.40
N ALA A 414 5.01 20.38 28.71
CA ALA A 414 4.61 21.76 28.48
C ALA A 414 4.25 22.51 29.77
N CYS A 415 3.68 21.83 30.77
CA CYS A 415 3.49 22.38 32.11
C CYS A 415 4.84 22.54 32.84
N MET A 416 5.66 21.50 32.86
CA MET A 416 6.94 21.46 33.58
C MET A 416 7.92 22.58 33.16
N LEU A 417 7.93 22.98 31.88
CA LEU A 417 8.78 24.08 31.38
C LEU A 417 8.52 25.45 32.04
N LYS A 418 7.35 25.68 32.66
CA LYS A 418 6.97 26.99 33.21
C LYS A 418 7.53 27.25 34.61
N GLU A 419 8.09 26.22 35.25
CA GLU A 419 8.84 26.31 36.51
C GLU A 419 8.11 26.89 37.75
N ASP A 420 6.79 27.11 37.66
CA ASP A 420 5.93 27.56 38.77
C ASP A 420 5.18 26.42 39.49
N ALA A 421 4.67 26.69 40.69
CA ALA A 421 4.00 25.73 41.56
C ALA A 421 2.76 25.08 40.91
N ARG A 422 1.89 25.89 40.29
CA ARG A 422 0.62 25.45 39.68
C ARG A 422 0.89 24.54 38.49
N ASN A 423 1.84 24.89 37.63
CA ASN A 423 2.20 24.06 36.50
C ASN A 423 3.06 22.85 36.90
N CYS A 424 3.78 22.90 38.04
CA CYS A 424 4.45 21.71 38.58
C CYS A 424 3.45 20.62 38.98
N VAL A 425 2.39 20.94 39.73
CA VAL A 425 1.37 19.93 40.07
C VAL A 425 0.54 19.48 38.87
N GLN A 426 0.31 20.36 37.88
CA GLN A 426 -0.32 19.94 36.63
C GLN A 426 0.57 18.98 35.83
N ALA A 427 1.89 19.16 35.86
CA ALA A 427 2.85 18.21 35.30
C ALA A 427 2.83 16.86 36.03
N VAL A 428 2.76 16.84 37.37
CA VAL A 428 2.58 15.59 38.15
C VAL A 428 1.32 14.84 37.71
N ALA A 429 0.18 15.54 37.63
CA ALA A 429 -1.09 14.96 37.21
C ALA A 429 -1.03 14.39 35.78
N ASN A 430 -0.47 15.15 34.84
CA ASN A 430 -0.32 14.74 33.45
C ASN A 430 0.66 13.54 33.31
N PHE A 431 1.83 13.56 33.97
CA PHE A 431 2.78 12.44 33.90
C PHE A 431 2.26 11.18 34.60
N THR A 432 1.52 11.29 35.70
CA THR A 432 0.86 10.14 36.35
C THR A 432 -0.13 9.48 35.40
N LYS A 433 -0.95 10.27 34.69
CA LYS A 433 -1.85 9.78 33.65
C LYS A 433 -1.10 9.16 32.46
N ALA A 434 0.02 9.76 32.04
CA ALA A 434 0.85 9.23 30.96
C ALA A 434 1.47 7.86 31.33
N ALA A 435 1.96 7.71 32.56
CA ALA A 435 2.49 6.44 33.07
C ALA A 435 1.41 5.35 33.11
N ALA A 436 0.24 5.64 33.69
CA ALA A 436 -0.88 4.70 33.77
C ALA A 436 -1.41 4.26 32.39
N LEU A 437 -1.41 5.17 31.40
CA LEU A 437 -1.70 4.81 30.01
C LEU A 437 -0.61 3.88 29.44
N PHE A 438 0.67 4.22 29.66
CA PHE A 438 1.81 3.46 29.14
C PHE A 438 1.88 2.03 29.69
N GLU A 439 1.55 1.82 30.97
CA GLU A 439 1.45 0.49 31.58
C GLU A 439 0.48 -0.44 30.83
N GLY A 440 -0.65 0.09 30.34
CA GLY A 440 -1.58 -0.68 29.51
C GLY A 440 -0.97 -1.14 28.17
N VAL A 441 -0.11 -0.32 27.58
CA VAL A 441 0.55 -0.58 26.28
C VAL A 441 1.51 -1.77 26.36
N VAL A 442 2.17 -2.00 27.50
CA VAL A 442 3.22 -3.04 27.67
C VAL A 442 2.72 -4.42 27.22
N SER A 443 1.46 -4.76 27.52
CA SER A 443 0.86 -6.04 27.13
C SER A 443 0.65 -6.19 25.60
N LEU A 444 0.39 -5.09 24.92
CA LEU A 444 0.13 -5.02 23.48
C LEU A 444 1.46 -5.01 22.70
N GLU A 445 2.44 -4.24 23.19
CA GLU A 445 3.80 -4.23 22.65
C GLU A 445 4.44 -5.62 22.78
N LYS A 446 4.40 -6.27 23.95
CA LYS A 446 4.94 -7.64 24.12
C LYS A 446 4.24 -8.68 23.24
N SER A 447 2.97 -8.47 22.89
CA SER A 447 2.25 -9.31 21.93
C SER A 447 2.79 -9.12 20.49
N TYR A 448 3.06 -7.88 20.09
CA TYR A 448 3.68 -7.53 18.81
C TYR A 448 5.14 -8.02 18.72
N GLU A 449 5.95 -7.78 19.76
CA GLU A 449 7.33 -8.25 19.90
C GLU A 449 7.43 -9.77 19.76
N SER A 450 6.54 -10.50 20.45
CA SER A 450 6.46 -11.97 20.36
C SER A 450 6.15 -12.45 18.94
N LYS A 451 5.33 -11.70 18.18
CA LYS A 451 5.03 -12.00 16.77
C LYS A 451 6.23 -11.71 15.85
N MET A 452 6.95 -10.62 16.09
CA MET A 452 8.20 -10.31 15.37
C MET A 452 9.30 -11.35 15.65
N ALA A 453 9.45 -11.80 16.90
CA ALA A 453 10.49 -12.76 17.31
C ALA A 453 10.30 -14.17 16.70
N ALA A 454 9.08 -14.49 16.24
CA ALA A 454 8.76 -15.72 15.51
C ALA A 454 9.02 -15.61 13.99
N ASP A 455 9.14 -14.40 13.46
CA ASP A 455 9.44 -14.12 12.05
C ASP A 455 10.97 -14.07 11.84
N LYS A 456 11.48 -14.64 10.74
CA LYS A 456 12.94 -14.72 10.51
C LYS A 456 13.56 -13.39 10.10
N GLU A 457 12.78 -12.50 9.49
CA GLU A 457 13.24 -11.19 9.02
C GLU A 457 13.11 -10.17 10.15
N GLU A 458 11.93 -10.09 10.80
CA GLU A 458 11.68 -9.12 11.87
C GLU A 458 12.44 -9.40 13.18
N LYS A 459 12.85 -10.64 13.45
CA LYS A 459 13.54 -11.00 14.71
C LYS A 459 14.79 -10.17 15.00
N GLN A 460 15.46 -9.63 13.97
CA GLN A 460 16.63 -8.76 14.15
C GLN A 460 16.22 -7.37 14.69
N ARG A 461 15.04 -6.88 14.32
CA ARG A 461 14.47 -5.57 14.69
C ARG A 461 13.86 -5.54 16.10
N VAL A 462 13.57 -6.71 16.68
CA VAL A 462 13.02 -6.86 18.05
C VAL A 462 13.83 -6.09 19.11
N ALA A 463 15.16 -6.14 19.03
CA ALA A 463 16.02 -5.44 19.99
C ALA A 463 15.92 -3.91 19.88
N LEU A 464 15.68 -3.39 18.67
CA LEU A 464 15.52 -1.96 18.40
C LEU A 464 14.18 -1.45 18.95
N LEU A 465 13.08 -2.15 18.65
CA LEU A 465 11.75 -1.88 19.23
C LEU A 465 11.82 -1.84 20.76
N ALA A 466 12.37 -2.89 21.38
CA ALA A 466 12.43 -3.02 22.84
C ALA A 466 13.26 -1.89 23.48
N ALA A 467 14.37 -1.48 22.86
CA ALA A 467 15.19 -0.37 23.34
C ALA A 467 14.45 0.98 23.26
N VAL A 468 13.77 1.27 22.14
CA VAL A 468 13.01 2.51 21.94
C VAL A 468 11.81 2.59 22.90
N PHE A 469 11.08 1.48 23.08
CA PHE A 469 9.94 1.41 23.99
C PHE A 469 10.36 1.56 25.47
N LEU A 470 11.43 0.85 25.89
CA LEU A 470 12.00 0.97 27.23
C LEU A 470 12.48 2.40 27.53
N ARG A 471 13.10 3.07 26.55
CA ARG A 471 13.54 4.47 26.66
C ARG A 471 12.37 5.42 26.87
N SER A 472 11.24 5.23 26.17
CA SER A 472 10.01 5.98 26.42
C SER A 472 9.53 5.81 27.87
N GLN A 473 9.47 4.55 28.36
CA GLN A 473 9.06 4.25 29.74
C GLN A 473 9.96 4.93 30.77
N GLN A 474 11.29 4.79 30.62
CA GLN A 474 12.29 5.38 31.51
C GLN A 474 12.18 6.91 31.58
N ILE A 475 11.93 7.59 30.46
CA ILE A 475 11.79 9.04 30.43
C ILE A 475 10.48 9.50 31.10
N ILE A 476 9.36 8.78 30.94
CA ILE A 476 8.11 9.08 31.64
C ILE A 476 8.29 8.96 33.15
N SER A 477 8.89 7.87 33.65
CA SER A 477 9.15 7.68 35.09
C SER A 477 10.11 8.75 35.63
N ARG A 478 11.25 8.98 34.95
CA ARG A 478 12.24 10.01 35.32
C ARG A 478 11.62 11.39 35.47
N ASP A 479 10.76 11.78 34.53
CA ASP A 479 10.18 13.13 34.52
C ASP A 479 9.04 13.27 35.55
N LEU A 480 8.28 12.20 35.82
CA LEU A 480 7.33 12.12 36.93
C LEU A 480 8.03 12.24 38.29
N ASP A 481 9.11 11.48 38.51
CA ASP A 481 9.89 11.50 39.76
C ASP A 481 10.44 12.92 40.04
N ILE A 482 10.97 13.59 39.01
CA ILE A 482 11.51 14.95 39.10
C ILE A 482 10.44 15.96 39.52
N VAL A 483 9.25 15.96 38.92
CA VAL A 483 8.21 16.94 39.29
C VAL A 483 7.51 16.60 40.61
N SER A 484 7.41 15.32 40.96
CA SER A 484 6.84 14.88 42.24
C SER A 484 7.76 15.30 43.39
N HIS A 485 9.06 14.99 43.31
CA HIS A 485 10.05 15.45 44.28
C HIS A 485 10.13 16.99 44.34
N ARG A 486 9.98 17.70 43.21
CA ARG A 486 9.93 19.17 43.20
C ARG A 486 8.70 19.70 43.93
N ASN A 487 7.52 19.09 43.77
CA ASN A 487 6.36 19.46 44.56
C ASN A 487 6.59 19.19 46.05
N ASP A 488 6.96 17.96 46.39
CA ASP A 488 7.09 17.45 47.76
C ASP A 488 8.24 18.07 48.57
N SER A 489 9.13 18.84 47.92
CA SER A 489 10.25 19.55 48.54
C SER A 489 10.22 21.07 48.42
N VAL A 490 9.40 21.64 47.53
CA VAL A 490 9.44 23.08 47.21
C VAL A 490 8.08 23.76 47.25
N TYR A 491 7.04 23.13 46.68
CA TYR A 491 5.74 23.78 46.48
C TYR A 491 4.65 23.31 47.44
N TYR A 492 4.62 22.02 47.78
CA TYR A 492 3.64 21.40 48.68
C TYR A 492 2.16 21.59 48.25
N GLU A 493 1.93 21.81 46.95
CA GLU A 493 0.60 22.05 46.39
C GLU A 493 -0.17 20.73 46.16
N PRO A 494 -1.52 20.75 46.21
CA PRO A 494 -2.33 19.57 45.93
C PRO A 494 -2.36 19.24 44.43
N ILE A 495 -2.25 17.95 44.10
CA ILE A 495 -2.27 17.48 42.71
C ILE A 495 -3.69 17.61 42.13
N PRO A 496 -3.88 18.35 41.01
CA PRO A 496 -5.18 18.53 40.36
C PRO A 496 -5.57 17.30 39.52
N ALA A 497 -6.76 17.34 38.92
CA ALA A 497 -7.08 16.43 37.82
C ALA A 497 -6.10 16.64 36.63
N PRO A 498 -5.74 15.59 35.88
CA PRO A 498 -4.97 15.75 34.64
C PRO A 498 -5.74 16.57 33.61
N GLU A 499 -5.01 17.20 32.68
CA GLU A 499 -5.62 18.00 31.62
C GLU A 499 -6.47 17.14 30.65
N VAL A 500 -7.44 17.81 30.02
CA VAL A 500 -8.17 17.30 28.85
C VAL A 500 -7.16 17.06 27.72
N ALA A 501 -7.40 16.05 26.90
CA ALA A 501 -6.54 15.78 25.74
C ALA A 501 -6.54 16.97 24.77
N CYS A 502 -5.39 17.24 24.15
CA CYS A 502 -5.29 18.28 23.12
C CYS A 502 -6.14 17.94 21.88
N ASN A 503 -6.54 18.97 21.14
CA ASN A 503 -7.04 18.79 19.77
C ASN A 503 -5.91 18.20 18.90
N ALA A 504 -6.25 17.25 18.03
CA ALA A 504 -5.32 16.72 17.04
C ALA A 504 -4.91 17.79 16.01
N LEU A 505 -3.73 17.62 15.41
CA LEU A 505 -3.19 18.50 14.38
C LEU A 505 -2.37 17.66 13.39
N SER A 506 -2.66 17.76 12.09
CA SER A 506 -1.89 17.06 11.05
C SER A 506 -0.92 18.01 10.34
N LEU A 507 0.30 17.53 10.07
CA LEU A 507 1.28 18.14 9.17
C LEU A 507 1.62 17.22 7.98
N VAL A 508 0.88 16.12 7.80
CA VAL A 508 1.07 15.11 6.75
C VAL A 508 -0.08 15.10 5.75
N LYS A 509 0.26 14.90 4.48
CA LYS A 509 -0.66 14.67 3.36
C LYS A 509 0.02 13.76 2.33
N PRO A 510 -0.72 12.92 1.58
CA PRO A 510 -0.15 12.19 0.45
C PRO A 510 0.53 13.14 -0.53
N ALA A 511 1.66 12.72 -1.10
CA ALA A 511 2.25 13.43 -2.24
C ALA A 511 1.45 13.08 -3.52
N THR A 512 1.18 14.07 -4.37
CA THR A 512 0.37 13.84 -5.59
C THR A 512 1.09 12.91 -6.57
N PHE A 513 0.52 11.74 -6.83
CA PHE A 513 1.00 10.86 -7.89
C PHE A 513 0.69 11.47 -9.28
N PRO A 514 1.62 11.45 -10.25
CA PRO A 514 1.39 12.04 -11.57
C PRO A 514 0.27 11.33 -12.34
N THR A 515 -0.58 12.10 -13.02
CA THR A 515 -1.65 11.56 -13.87
C THR A 515 -1.08 10.78 -15.05
N VAL A 516 -1.31 9.47 -15.09
CA VAL A 516 -0.82 8.59 -16.17
C VAL A 516 -1.74 8.65 -17.39
N THR A 517 -1.22 9.19 -18.48
CA THR A 517 -1.76 9.03 -19.84
C THR A 517 -1.17 7.79 -20.51
N THR A 518 -1.85 7.20 -21.49
CA THR A 518 -1.29 6.12 -22.31
C THR A 518 -0.08 6.59 -23.12
N SER A 519 0.93 5.72 -23.24
CA SER A 519 2.19 5.99 -23.97
C SER A 519 1.96 6.23 -25.47
N ASP A 520 2.72 7.14 -26.06
CA ASP A 520 2.58 7.53 -27.48
C ASP A 520 2.92 6.38 -28.46
N LEU A 521 3.61 5.33 -28.00
CA LEU A 521 3.77 4.06 -28.73
C LEU A 521 2.42 3.41 -29.14
N TRP A 522 1.34 3.74 -28.43
CA TRP A 522 -0.03 3.31 -28.77
C TRP A 522 -0.76 4.29 -29.70
N ARG A 523 -0.17 5.41 -30.13
CA ARG A 523 -0.81 6.33 -31.09
C ARG A 523 -0.53 5.94 -32.54
N ASP A 524 0.69 5.50 -32.83
CA ASP A 524 1.21 5.30 -34.20
C ASP A 524 0.65 4.07 -34.94
N GLY A 525 -0.41 3.44 -34.43
CA GLY A 525 -1.08 2.28 -35.07
C GLY A 525 -0.32 0.95 -34.99
N GLU A 526 0.99 0.97 -34.75
CA GLU A 526 1.91 -0.19 -34.73
C GLU A 526 1.49 -1.32 -33.77
N PRO A 527 1.10 -1.11 -32.49
CA PRO A 527 0.78 -2.22 -31.58
C PRO A 527 -0.68 -2.72 -31.69
N TYR A 528 -1.59 -2.01 -32.36
CA TYR A 528 -3.00 -2.41 -32.47
C TYR A 528 -3.20 -3.56 -33.47
N ALA A 529 -2.76 -4.75 -33.07
CA ALA A 529 -3.02 -6.00 -33.75
C ALA A 529 -2.92 -7.17 -32.75
N PHE A 530 -3.61 -7.06 -31.62
CA PHE A 530 -3.79 -8.18 -30.69
C PHE A 530 -5.09 -8.94 -31.02
N TYR A 531 -5.01 -10.26 -31.12
CA TYR A 531 -6.16 -11.13 -31.33
C TYR A 531 -7.01 -11.22 -30.06
N HIS A 532 -8.31 -11.01 -30.22
CA HIS A 532 -9.30 -11.16 -29.17
C HIS A 532 -9.60 -12.65 -28.89
N ILE A 533 -8.80 -13.28 -28.02
CA ILE A 533 -8.95 -14.71 -27.65
C ILE A 533 -9.89 -14.88 -26.44
N THR A 534 -11.16 -14.50 -26.61
CA THR A 534 -12.25 -14.96 -25.73
C THR A 534 -13.35 -15.64 -26.54
N LYS A 535 -14.12 -16.51 -25.87
CA LYS A 535 -15.11 -17.45 -26.44
C LYS A 535 -14.54 -18.49 -27.44
N SER A 536 -13.92 -18.11 -28.56
CA SER A 536 -13.57 -19.06 -29.65
C SER A 536 -12.61 -20.18 -29.25
N PHE A 537 -11.53 -19.90 -28.50
CA PHE A 537 -10.59 -20.95 -28.08
C PHE A 537 -11.17 -21.87 -26.99
N TYR A 538 -12.02 -21.34 -26.10
CA TYR A 538 -12.74 -22.15 -25.13
C TYR A 538 -13.77 -23.04 -25.82
N LEU A 539 -14.47 -22.52 -26.85
CA LEU A 539 -15.40 -23.31 -27.65
C LEU A 539 -14.66 -24.40 -28.43
N LEU A 540 -13.52 -24.09 -29.07
CA LEU A 540 -12.68 -25.08 -29.76
C LEU A 540 -12.12 -26.14 -28.80
N LEU A 541 -11.66 -25.77 -27.61
CA LEU A 541 -11.15 -26.73 -26.62
C LEU A 541 -12.28 -27.62 -26.08
N VAL A 542 -13.46 -27.05 -25.79
CA VAL A 542 -14.65 -27.81 -25.38
C VAL A 542 -15.13 -28.73 -26.50
N ILE A 543 -15.12 -28.27 -27.76
CA ILE A 543 -15.45 -29.09 -28.93
C ILE A 543 -14.44 -30.23 -29.08
N PHE A 544 -13.12 -29.98 -29.04
CA PHE A 544 -12.10 -31.04 -29.12
C PHE A 544 -12.20 -32.06 -27.96
N VAL A 545 -12.49 -31.62 -26.74
CA VAL A 545 -12.66 -32.51 -25.57
C VAL A 545 -13.97 -33.29 -25.62
N LEU A 546 -15.04 -32.72 -26.21
CA LEU A 546 -16.28 -33.44 -26.48
C LEU A 546 -16.11 -34.43 -27.62
N ASP A 547 -15.50 -34.02 -28.73
CA ASP A 547 -15.30 -34.84 -29.94
C ASP A 547 -14.39 -36.05 -29.64
N ALA A 548 -13.26 -35.83 -28.95
CA ALA A 548 -12.40 -36.93 -28.48
C ALA A 548 -13.14 -37.90 -27.53
N ARG A 549 -14.07 -37.42 -26.71
CA ARG A 549 -14.92 -38.28 -25.86
C ARG A 549 -16.00 -39.01 -26.67
N VAL A 550 -16.60 -38.37 -27.66
CA VAL A 550 -17.59 -38.98 -28.56
C VAL A 550 -16.94 -40.08 -29.41
N HIS A 551 -15.76 -39.84 -29.98
CA HIS A 551 -14.98 -40.84 -30.69
C HIS A 551 -14.62 -42.04 -29.80
N SER A 552 -14.12 -41.79 -28.59
CA SER A 552 -13.82 -42.85 -27.60
C SER A 552 -15.05 -43.69 -27.25
N VAL A 553 -16.22 -43.07 -27.04
CA VAL A 553 -17.46 -43.79 -26.75
C VAL A 553 -17.99 -44.55 -27.97
N LEU A 554 -17.83 -44.03 -29.19
CA LEU A 554 -18.20 -44.74 -30.42
C LEU A 554 -17.34 -45.97 -30.68
N GLU A 555 -16.02 -45.91 -30.50
CA GLU A 555 -15.14 -47.07 -30.68
C GLU A 555 -15.46 -48.18 -29.68
N ILE A 556 -15.70 -47.83 -28.42
CA ILE A 556 -16.12 -48.79 -27.38
C ILE A 556 -17.47 -49.44 -27.73
N GLN A 557 -18.45 -48.66 -28.21
CA GLN A 557 -19.74 -49.19 -28.70
C GLN A 557 -19.60 -50.07 -29.95
N LEU A 558 -18.69 -49.74 -30.87
CA LEU A 558 -18.46 -50.50 -32.11
C LEU A 558 -17.72 -51.81 -31.86
N HIS A 559 -16.77 -51.84 -30.92
CA HIS A 559 -16.12 -53.09 -30.51
C HIS A 559 -17.09 -54.01 -29.75
N ALA A 560 -17.89 -53.46 -28.83
CA ALA A 560 -18.88 -54.23 -28.06
C ALA A 560 -19.96 -54.90 -28.94
N ARG A 561 -20.21 -54.41 -30.16
CA ARG A 561 -21.16 -55.00 -31.12
C ARG A 561 -20.56 -56.04 -32.08
N ARG A 562 -19.27 -56.39 -31.97
CA ARG A 562 -18.59 -57.34 -32.86
C ARG A 562 -18.19 -58.68 -32.22
N GLN A 563 -18.54 -58.92 -30.95
CA GLN A 563 -18.27 -60.21 -30.28
C GLN A 563 -19.51 -60.75 -29.54
N GLU A 564 -20.36 -61.45 -30.28
CA GLU A 564 -20.84 -62.80 -29.92
C GLU A 564 -21.12 -63.56 -31.23
N PRO A 565 -20.94 -64.89 -31.23
CA PRO A 565 -22.16 -65.71 -31.19
C PRO A 565 -22.06 -67.03 -30.40
N TRP A 566 -23.08 -67.25 -29.54
CA TRP A 566 -23.77 -68.53 -29.26
C TRP A 566 -23.02 -69.65 -28.49
N GLY A 567 -23.65 -70.19 -27.42
CA GLY A 567 -23.49 -71.64 -27.13
C GLY A 567 -23.79 -72.20 -25.73
N VAL A 568 -25.07 -72.39 -25.37
CA VAL A 568 -25.57 -73.45 -24.44
C VAL A 568 -25.26 -73.31 -22.92
N SER A 569 -26.17 -73.86 -22.09
CA SER A 569 -26.18 -73.78 -20.60
C SER A 569 -25.96 -75.14 -19.92
N VAL A 570 -25.70 -75.15 -18.60
CA VAL A 570 -26.44 -75.96 -17.58
C VAL A 570 -25.97 -75.58 -16.15
N ALA A 571 -26.76 -75.92 -15.13
CA ALA A 571 -26.63 -75.57 -13.70
C ALA A 571 -25.41 -76.26 -12.98
N VAL A 572 -25.13 -76.05 -11.69
CA VAL A 572 -25.91 -76.47 -10.48
C VAL A 572 -25.61 -75.58 -9.25
N GLN A 573 -26.51 -75.64 -8.25
CA GLN A 573 -26.48 -75.01 -6.90
C GLN A 573 -25.24 -75.38 -6.04
N SER A 574 -24.98 -74.88 -4.82
CA SER A 574 -25.79 -74.18 -3.78
C SER A 574 -24.90 -73.23 -2.92
N GLU A 575 -25.24 -72.61 -1.76
CA GLU A 575 -26.40 -72.71 -0.82
C GLU A 575 -26.68 -71.36 -0.10
N HIS A 576 -27.12 -71.36 1.19
CA HIS A 576 -27.63 -70.21 1.98
C HIS A 576 -27.13 -70.30 3.48
N ASP A 577 -27.36 -69.38 4.44
CA ASP A 577 -28.28 -68.22 4.58
C ASP A 577 -27.64 -67.03 5.39
N ASP A 578 -28.41 -66.22 6.14
CA ASP A 578 -27.99 -65.08 7.01
C ASP A 578 -28.21 -65.36 8.52
N LEU A 579 -27.77 -64.44 9.40
CA LEU A 579 -28.48 -63.87 10.58
C LEU A 579 -27.53 -63.34 11.69
N LYS A 580 -28.11 -62.66 12.71
CA LYS A 580 -27.45 -61.59 13.50
C LYS A 580 -27.66 -61.66 15.03
N ALA A 581 -26.73 -60.97 15.74
CA ALA A 581 -26.92 -60.10 16.92
C ALA A 581 -26.82 -60.65 18.38
N THR A 582 -26.49 -59.69 19.28
CA THR A 582 -26.43 -59.72 20.78
C THR A 582 -25.23 -60.45 21.44
N GLY A 583 -24.64 -60.02 22.57
CA GLY A 583 -24.72 -58.73 23.29
C GLY A 583 -24.00 -58.64 24.66
N THR A 584 -23.23 -57.56 24.92
CA THR A 584 -22.85 -56.90 26.22
C THR A 584 -22.26 -57.66 27.45
N THR A 585 -21.08 -57.23 27.98
CA THR A 585 -20.85 -56.66 29.37
C THR A 585 -19.36 -56.32 29.74
N LEU A 586 -19.11 -55.10 30.26
CA LEU A 586 -18.27 -54.59 31.42
C LEU A 586 -17.01 -55.36 32.00
N PRO A 587 -16.06 -54.74 32.76
CA PRO A 587 -15.44 -53.39 32.73
C PRO A 587 -13.85 -53.37 32.99
N PRO A 588 -13.13 -52.52 33.81
CA PRO A 588 -11.72 -52.05 33.59
C PRO A 588 -10.72 -52.52 34.74
N PRO A 589 -9.62 -51.84 35.26
CA PRO A 589 -8.92 -50.54 34.98
C PRO A 589 -7.34 -50.46 35.19
N THR A 590 -6.79 -49.22 35.30
CA THR A 590 -5.54 -48.72 35.99
C THR A 590 -4.09 -48.87 35.45
N HIS A 591 -3.33 -47.74 35.51
CA HIS A 591 -1.86 -47.44 35.72
C HIS A 591 -0.73 -48.36 35.14
N THR A 592 0.55 -47.97 34.95
CA THR A 592 1.44 -47.02 35.68
C THR A 592 2.67 -46.56 34.81
N THR A 593 3.46 -45.61 35.31
CA THR A 593 4.77 -45.12 34.79
C THR A 593 5.91 -46.15 34.84
N PRO A 594 7.07 -45.83 34.22
CA PRO A 594 8.33 -45.88 34.97
C PRO A 594 9.22 -44.62 34.82
N GLN A 595 10.18 -44.44 35.74
CA GLN A 595 11.23 -43.42 35.71
C GLN A 595 12.61 -44.07 36.06
N PRO A 596 13.72 -43.35 36.39
CA PRO A 596 15.00 -43.52 35.70
C PRO A 596 16.06 -44.35 36.47
N SER A 597 17.21 -44.60 35.82
CA SER A 597 18.40 -45.21 36.44
C SER A 597 19.71 -44.46 36.14
N SER A 598 20.61 -44.47 37.12
CA SER A 598 22.02 -44.01 37.13
C SER A 598 22.86 -44.31 35.88
N GLY A 599 23.89 -43.55 35.50
CA GLY A 599 24.49 -42.32 36.09
C GLY A 599 25.92 -42.49 36.61
N HIS A 600 26.83 -41.54 36.35
CA HIS A 600 28.20 -41.47 36.92
C HIS A 600 28.77 -40.03 36.94
N ARG A 601 29.82 -39.81 37.77
CA ARG A 601 30.61 -38.57 37.96
C ARG A 601 32.09 -38.89 37.57
N PRO A 602 32.99 -37.92 37.27
CA PRO A 602 33.53 -37.04 38.33
C PRO A 602 34.11 -35.64 37.96
N HIS A 603 34.13 -34.77 39.00
CA HIS A 603 35.12 -33.73 39.35
C HIS A 603 35.48 -32.50 38.47
N CYS A 604 35.92 -31.45 39.19
CA CYS A 604 36.54 -30.18 38.77
C CYS A 604 35.64 -29.18 37.99
N GLY A 605 35.45 -27.92 38.40
CA GLY A 605 35.77 -27.24 39.67
C GLY A 605 36.66 -26.00 39.52
N ARG A 606 36.06 -24.80 39.47
CA ARG A 606 36.66 -23.49 39.82
C ARG A 606 35.57 -22.43 39.99
N GLN A 607 35.52 -21.78 41.15
CA GLN A 607 34.81 -20.51 41.36
C GLN A 607 35.74 -19.36 40.97
N TRP A 608 35.25 -18.33 40.28
CA TRP A 608 35.90 -17.02 40.20
C TRP A 608 34.87 -15.91 40.40
N SER A 609 34.65 -15.54 41.66
CA SER A 609 34.00 -14.28 42.00
C SER A 609 34.96 -13.13 41.68
N ARG A 610 34.47 -11.97 41.23
CA ARG A 610 35.24 -10.73 41.28
C ARG A 610 34.39 -9.58 41.82
N ALA A 611 34.96 -8.88 42.80
CA ALA A 611 34.26 -7.88 43.58
C ALA A 611 34.47 -6.46 43.04
N THR A 612 33.63 -5.56 43.52
CA THR A 612 33.73 -4.10 43.44
C THR A 612 35.10 -3.57 43.86
N ARG A 613 35.52 -2.45 43.23
CA ARG A 613 36.42 -1.44 43.83
C ARG A 613 36.31 -0.11 43.08
N HIS A 614 35.94 0.94 43.79
CA HIS A 614 36.35 2.30 43.47
C HIS A 614 37.83 2.51 43.84
N PRO A 615 38.50 3.49 43.23
CA PRO A 615 39.48 4.33 43.89
C PRO A 615 38.95 5.77 44.11
N ALA A 616 39.72 6.51 44.92
CA ALA A 616 39.54 7.89 45.37
C ALA A 616 39.08 8.90 44.30
#